data_AF-A0A950MV71-F1
#
_entry.id   AF-A0A950MV71-F1
#
_cell.length_a   1.000
_cell.length_b   1.000
_cell.length_c   1.000
_cell.angle_alpha   90.00
_cell.angle_beta   90.00
_cell.angle_gamma   90.00
#
_symmetry.space_group_name_H-M   'P 1'
#
loop_
_entity.id
_entity.type
_entity.pdbx_description
1 polymer ?
#
loop_
_entity_poly.entity_id
_entity_poly.type
_entity_poly.pdbx_seq_one_letter_code
_entity_poly.pdbx_strand_id
1 'polypeptide(L)'
;MKAREPLAYVLAALTAISPIAASAQTDAADHDLIVGGGAWSGLSVPCTKATVSEVAPRLVGGDQTHFTKADFESGVDISFKIPPGYKFMNTPHRIHAGVVHYQNEPDNAFMMTEKAGNPVQVCLMSYPTPQYEASLKRWACNPDTDARGYVFRVYDYQRHRAYYGPNSEHGCGGA
;
A
#
# COMPACT_ATOMS: atom_id res chain seq x y z
N MET A 1 62.65 9.61 32.89
CA MET A 1 62.42 8.86 31.63
C MET A 1 61.06 8.19 31.71
N LYS A 2 60.17 8.59 30.79
CA LYS A 2 58.87 8.05 30.33
C LYS A 2 58.06 7.09 31.22
N ALA A 3 56.92 7.62 31.69
CA ALA A 3 55.72 6.87 32.05
C ALA A 3 55.19 6.07 30.84
N ARG A 4 54.67 4.86 31.09
CA ARG A 4 53.97 4.03 30.10
C ARG A 4 52.56 3.75 30.62
N GLU A 5 51.57 4.37 30.00
CA GLU A 5 50.17 3.92 30.05
C GLU A 5 49.98 2.75 29.08
N PRO A 6 49.12 1.78 29.40
CA PRO A 6 48.49 0.97 28.38
C PRO A 6 46.98 1.20 28.35
N LEU A 7 46.57 1.91 27.29
CA LEU A 7 45.44 1.63 26.40
C LEU A 7 44.26 0.83 27.00
N ALA A 8 43.19 1.57 27.28
CA ALA A 8 41.84 1.05 27.40
C ALA A 8 41.39 0.39 26.09
N TYR A 9 41.11 -0.91 26.15
CA TYR A 9 40.42 -1.65 25.09
C TYR A 9 38.92 -1.34 25.20
N VAL A 10 38.42 -0.43 24.37
CA VAL A 10 36.98 -0.24 24.17
C VAL A 10 36.49 -1.27 23.16
N LEU A 11 35.89 -2.36 23.63
CA LEU A 11 35.10 -3.25 22.77
C LEU A 11 33.80 -2.51 22.40
N ALA A 12 33.73 -1.99 21.18
CA ALA A 12 32.47 -1.56 20.59
C ALA A 12 31.68 -2.80 20.17
N ALA A 13 30.65 -3.14 20.94
CA ALA A 13 29.65 -4.11 20.55
C ALA A 13 28.82 -3.54 19.39
N LEU A 14 29.10 -3.99 18.16
CA LEU A 14 28.18 -3.80 17.04
C LEU A 14 26.95 -4.68 17.26
N THR A 15 25.94 -4.14 17.93
CA THR A 15 24.59 -4.70 17.84
C THR A 15 24.10 -4.47 16.41
N ALA A 16 24.03 -5.55 15.63
CA ALA A 16 23.37 -5.56 14.35
C ALA A 16 21.90 -5.13 14.55
N ILE A 17 21.59 -3.90 14.14
CA ILE A 17 20.21 -3.42 14.05
C ILE A 17 19.64 -4.08 12.79
N SER A 18 18.90 -5.18 12.97
CA SER A 18 18.04 -5.68 11.91
C SER A 18 17.06 -4.57 11.52
N PRO A 19 16.90 -4.23 10.22
CA PRO A 19 15.78 -3.40 9.82
C PRO A 19 14.52 -4.22 10.05
N ILE A 20 13.82 -3.94 11.16
CA ILE A 20 12.45 -4.38 11.34
C ILE A 20 11.69 -3.74 10.19
N ALA A 21 11.20 -4.56 9.27
CA ALA A 21 10.15 -4.15 8.34
C ALA A 21 8.91 -3.87 9.19
N ALA A 22 8.85 -2.67 9.77
CA ALA A 22 7.68 -2.16 10.43
C ALA A 22 6.67 -1.88 9.30
N SER A 23 5.68 -2.75 9.15
CA SER A 23 4.38 -2.33 8.66
C SER A 23 3.86 -1.31 9.67
N ALA A 24 4.23 -0.05 9.47
CA ALA A 24 3.77 1.02 10.32
C ALA A 24 2.25 1.09 10.20
N GLN A 25 1.54 0.65 11.23
CA GLN A 25 0.14 1.01 11.42
C GLN A 25 0.11 2.53 11.42
N THR A 26 -0.58 3.11 10.45
CA THR A 26 -0.61 4.55 10.32
C THR A 26 -1.41 5.14 11.48
N ASP A 27 -0.80 6.07 12.23
CA ASP A 27 -1.49 6.79 13.29
C ASP A 27 -2.68 7.56 12.69
N ALA A 28 -3.76 7.71 13.47
CA ALA A 28 -5.00 8.36 13.01
C ALA A 28 -4.76 9.81 12.55
N ALA A 29 -3.78 10.50 13.14
CA ALA A 29 -3.39 11.85 12.71
C ALA A 29 -2.75 11.89 11.31
N ASP A 30 -1.90 10.91 10.99
CA ASP A 30 -1.31 10.78 9.65
C ASP A 30 -2.36 10.33 8.62
N HIS A 31 -3.30 9.49 9.05
CA HIS A 31 -4.44 9.08 8.24
C HIS A 31 -5.27 10.29 7.77
N ASP A 32 -5.69 11.17 8.69
CA ASP A 32 -6.47 12.37 8.35
C ASP A 32 -5.72 13.35 7.44
N LEU A 33 -4.40 13.45 7.55
CA LEU A 33 -3.58 14.25 6.62
C LEU A 33 -3.54 13.63 5.22
N ILE A 34 -3.51 12.29 5.14
CA ILE A 34 -3.49 11.56 3.88
C ILE A 34 -4.86 11.59 3.21
N VAL A 35 -5.95 11.32 3.93
CA VAL A 35 -7.31 11.26 3.37
C VAL A 35 -8.06 12.58 3.44
N GLY A 36 -7.51 13.58 4.11
CA GLY A 36 -8.11 14.90 4.30
C GLY A 36 -8.19 15.73 3.02
N GLY A 37 -9.26 16.50 2.92
CA GLY A 37 -9.63 17.23 1.70
C GLY A 37 -10.49 16.37 0.78
N GLY A 38 -11.37 17.03 0.01
CA GLY A 38 -12.22 16.34 -0.96
C GLY A 38 -11.41 15.75 -2.13
N ALA A 39 -12.08 15.48 -3.25
CA ALA A 39 -11.39 15.05 -4.46
C ALA A 39 -10.21 15.98 -4.81
N TRP A 40 -9.07 15.38 -5.16
CA TRP A 40 -7.82 16.11 -5.35
C TRP A 40 -7.60 16.46 -6.82
N SER A 41 -7.18 17.68 -7.08
CA SER A 41 -6.96 18.23 -8.43
C SER A 41 -5.50 18.57 -8.73
N GLY A 42 -4.55 18.06 -7.94
CA GLY A 42 -3.13 18.38 -8.08
C GLY A 42 -2.47 17.70 -9.28
N LEU A 43 -1.73 18.47 -10.09
CA LEU A 43 -0.84 17.94 -11.12
C LEU A 43 0.30 17.08 -10.55
N SER A 44 0.60 17.25 -9.26
CA SER A 44 1.73 16.61 -8.56
C SER A 44 1.46 15.15 -8.18
N VAL A 45 0.20 14.73 -8.09
CA VAL A 45 -0.20 13.36 -7.74
C VAL A 45 -1.04 12.79 -8.88
N PRO A 46 -0.58 11.74 -9.59
CA PRO A 46 -1.35 11.15 -10.68
C PRO A 46 -2.68 10.58 -10.18
N CYS A 47 -3.78 11.22 -10.57
CA CYS A 47 -5.14 10.83 -10.21
C CYS A 47 -6.01 10.61 -11.44
N THR A 48 -7.00 9.72 -11.33
CA THR A 48 -8.00 9.47 -12.36
C THR A 48 -9.36 9.14 -11.78
N LYS A 49 -10.42 9.38 -12.56
CA LYS A 49 -11.75 8.88 -12.25
C LYS A 49 -11.78 7.39 -12.56
N ALA A 50 -12.33 6.59 -11.67
CA ALA A 50 -12.46 5.15 -11.80
C ALA A 50 -13.80 4.70 -11.21
N THR A 51 -14.04 3.39 -11.24
CA THR A 51 -15.14 2.78 -10.50
C THR A 51 -14.62 1.63 -9.66
N VAL A 52 -15.22 1.39 -8.49
CA VAL A 52 -15.02 0.14 -7.76
C VAL A 52 -15.39 -1.03 -8.67
N SER A 53 -14.50 -2.01 -8.83
CA SER A 53 -14.80 -3.24 -9.57
C SER A 53 -15.24 -4.36 -8.65
N GLU A 54 -14.62 -4.46 -7.48
CA GLU A 54 -14.83 -5.55 -6.53
C GLU A 54 -14.52 -5.08 -5.12
N VAL A 55 -15.24 -5.66 -4.16
CA VAL A 55 -15.01 -5.51 -2.72
C VAL A 55 -15.05 -6.92 -2.14
N ALA A 56 -13.95 -7.34 -1.55
CA ALA A 56 -13.78 -8.69 -1.01
C ALA A 56 -13.13 -8.64 0.37
N PRO A 57 -13.33 -9.67 1.21
CA PRO A 57 -12.48 -9.90 2.36
C PRO A 57 -11.02 -9.96 1.92
N ARG A 58 -10.10 -9.53 2.80
CA ARG A 58 -8.66 -9.68 2.54
C ARG A 58 -8.30 -11.15 2.26
N LEU A 59 -8.76 -12.05 3.14
CA LEU A 59 -8.52 -13.48 3.00
C LEU A 59 -9.73 -14.18 2.37
N VAL A 60 -9.72 -14.30 1.04
CA VAL A 60 -10.76 -15.01 0.27
C VAL A 60 -10.40 -16.49 0.12
N GLY A 61 -11.34 -17.39 0.44
CA GLY A 61 -11.23 -18.79 0.04
C GLY A 61 -11.34 -18.93 -1.49
N GLY A 62 -10.52 -19.78 -2.13
CA GLY A 62 -10.26 -19.76 -3.58
C GLY A 62 -11.48 -19.78 -4.53
N ASP A 63 -12.65 -20.24 -4.09
CA ASP A 63 -13.89 -20.28 -4.89
C ASP A 63 -15.03 -19.41 -4.31
N GLN A 64 -14.76 -18.62 -3.27
CA GLN A 64 -15.79 -17.84 -2.58
C GLN A 64 -16.09 -16.54 -3.34
N THR A 65 -17.36 -16.39 -3.75
CA THR A 65 -17.85 -15.20 -4.49
C THR A 65 -18.92 -14.41 -3.72
N HIS A 66 -19.32 -14.92 -2.56
CA HIS A 66 -20.31 -14.30 -1.68
C HIS A 66 -19.74 -14.20 -0.27
N PHE A 67 -19.83 -13.00 0.31
CA PHE A 67 -19.20 -12.68 1.59
C PHE A 67 -20.24 -12.18 2.58
N THR A 68 -20.11 -12.66 3.80
CA THR A 68 -20.79 -12.16 5.00
C THR A 68 -19.91 -11.13 5.69
N LYS A 69 -20.48 -10.38 6.64
CA LYS A 69 -19.72 -9.42 7.44
C LYS A 69 -18.56 -10.08 8.22
N ALA A 70 -18.72 -11.33 8.63
CA ALA A 70 -17.70 -12.06 9.40
C ALA A 70 -16.46 -12.36 8.55
N ASP A 71 -16.61 -12.55 7.24
CA ASP A 71 -15.47 -12.85 6.36
C ASP A 71 -14.46 -11.68 6.32
N PHE A 72 -14.95 -10.45 6.46
CA PHE A 72 -14.12 -9.23 6.49
C PHE A 72 -13.41 -8.97 7.83
N GLU A 73 -13.55 -9.83 8.84
CA GLU A 73 -12.80 -9.69 10.11
C GLU A 73 -11.29 -9.67 9.88
N SER A 74 -10.83 -10.34 8.83
CA SER A 74 -9.42 -10.38 8.43
C SER A 74 -8.91 -9.10 7.77
N GLY A 75 -9.81 -8.20 7.36
CA GLY A 75 -9.51 -7.03 6.54
C GLY A 75 -10.37 -6.96 5.27
N VAL A 76 -10.07 -5.97 4.42
CA VAL A 76 -10.82 -5.66 3.20
C VAL A 76 -9.86 -5.45 2.03
N ASP A 77 -10.19 -6.02 0.87
CA ASP A 77 -9.56 -5.72 -0.42
C ASP A 77 -10.60 -5.03 -1.32
N ILE A 78 -10.23 -3.90 -1.90
CA ILE A 78 -11.02 -3.21 -2.92
C ILE A 78 -10.19 -3.06 -4.18
N SER A 79 -10.75 -3.54 -5.28
CA SER A 79 -10.18 -3.36 -6.62
C SER A 79 -10.89 -2.26 -7.40
N PHE A 80 -10.15 -1.57 -8.26
CA PHE A 80 -10.67 -0.48 -9.08
C PHE A 80 -10.51 -0.73 -10.58
N LYS A 81 -11.57 -0.41 -11.32
CA LYS A 81 -11.54 -0.34 -12.77
C LYS A 81 -11.09 1.03 -13.23
N ILE A 82 -9.83 1.10 -13.64
CA ILE A 82 -9.21 2.29 -14.22
C ILE A 82 -9.65 2.46 -15.68
N PRO A 83 -9.89 3.70 -16.17
CA PRO A 83 -10.26 3.95 -17.56
C PRO A 83 -9.23 3.38 -18.55
N PRO A 84 -9.68 2.83 -19.69
CA PRO A 84 -8.78 2.34 -20.72
C PRO A 84 -7.78 3.42 -21.15
N GLY A 85 -6.50 3.05 -21.25
CA GLY A 85 -5.44 3.94 -21.71
C GLY A 85 -4.87 4.89 -20.66
N TYR A 86 -5.49 5.04 -19.49
CA TYR A 86 -4.89 5.80 -18.40
C TYR A 86 -3.70 5.04 -17.81
N LYS A 87 -2.62 5.76 -17.54
CA LYS A 87 -1.42 5.24 -16.89
C LYS A 87 -1.00 6.16 -15.74
N PHE A 88 -0.87 5.61 -14.54
CA PHE A 88 -0.38 6.38 -13.38
C PHE A 88 1.10 6.75 -13.52
N MET A 89 1.86 5.90 -14.22
CA MET A 89 3.28 6.09 -14.50
C MET A 89 3.56 5.68 -15.95
N ASN A 90 4.69 6.11 -16.49
CA ASN A 90 5.10 5.74 -17.84
C ASN A 90 5.68 4.31 -17.89
N THR A 91 4.93 3.33 -17.41
CA THR A 91 5.30 1.92 -17.44
C THR A 91 4.59 1.20 -18.61
N PRO A 92 5.20 0.14 -19.16
CA PRO A 92 4.56 -0.65 -20.21
C PRO A 92 3.44 -1.55 -19.68
N HIS A 93 3.40 -1.83 -18.38
CA HIS A 93 2.45 -2.75 -17.77
C HIS A 93 1.20 -2.04 -17.23
N ARG A 94 0.05 -2.72 -17.29
CA ARG A 94 -1.17 -2.24 -16.62
C ARG A 94 -1.03 -2.49 -15.12
N ILE A 95 -1.07 -1.41 -14.35
CA ILE A 95 -1.06 -1.47 -12.90
C ILE A 95 -2.45 -1.92 -12.43
N HIS A 96 -2.49 -3.00 -11.65
CA HIS A 96 -3.68 -3.32 -10.87
C HIS A 96 -3.80 -2.31 -9.73
N ALA A 97 -4.86 -1.51 -9.75
CA ALA A 97 -5.15 -0.53 -8.72
C ALA A 97 -6.11 -1.15 -7.73
N GLY A 98 -5.68 -1.23 -6.47
CA GLY A 98 -6.46 -1.71 -5.36
C GLY A 98 -6.02 -1.07 -4.06
N VAL A 99 -6.82 -1.24 -3.01
CA VAL A 99 -6.47 -0.89 -1.63
C VAL A 99 -6.81 -2.08 -0.75
N VAL A 100 -5.82 -2.54 -0.01
CA VAL A 100 -5.95 -3.61 0.98
C VAL A 100 -5.73 -3.03 2.37
N HIS A 101 -6.67 -3.30 3.27
CA HIS A 101 -6.57 -3.00 4.70
C HIS A 101 -6.56 -4.30 5.50
N TYR A 102 -5.70 -4.36 6.52
CA TYR A 102 -5.67 -5.43 7.51
C TYR A 102 -6.80 -5.26 8.54
N GLN A 103 -6.93 -6.25 9.42
CA GLN A 103 -7.87 -6.20 10.53
C GLN A 103 -7.70 -4.92 11.38
N ASN A 104 -8.82 -4.37 11.84
CA ASN A 104 -8.90 -3.18 12.70
C ASN A 104 -8.37 -1.87 12.11
N GLU A 105 -8.12 -1.80 10.80
CA GLU A 105 -7.78 -0.52 10.19
C GLU A 105 -8.97 0.46 10.19
N PRO A 106 -8.72 1.78 10.33
CA PRO A 106 -9.77 2.78 10.56
C PRO A 106 -10.88 2.83 9.51
N ASP A 107 -10.57 2.52 8.25
CA ASP A 107 -11.53 2.59 7.16
C ASP A 107 -12.23 1.28 6.85
N ASN A 108 -11.91 0.15 7.50
CA ASN A 108 -12.54 -1.13 7.20
C ASN A 108 -14.07 -1.04 7.23
N ALA A 109 -14.63 -0.41 8.26
CA ALA A 109 -16.08 -0.23 8.40
C ALA A 109 -16.70 0.49 7.20
N PHE A 110 -15.98 1.43 6.61
CA PHE A 110 -16.40 2.18 5.44
C PHE A 110 -16.17 1.39 4.14
N MET A 111 -14.97 0.85 3.97
CA MET A 111 -14.54 0.07 2.82
C MET A 111 -15.43 -1.15 2.58
N MET A 112 -15.81 -1.89 3.63
CA MET A 112 -16.75 -3.02 3.55
C MET A 112 -18.12 -2.67 2.96
N THR A 113 -18.48 -1.38 2.95
CA THR A 113 -19.78 -0.91 2.44
C THR A 113 -19.70 -0.31 1.04
N GLU A 114 -18.50 -0.30 0.43
CA GLU A 114 -18.33 -0.03 -0.99
C GLU A 114 -19.11 -1.03 -1.85
N LYS A 115 -19.40 -0.65 -3.09
CA LYS A 115 -20.10 -1.50 -4.05
C LYS A 115 -19.50 -1.37 -5.42
N ALA A 116 -19.45 -2.48 -6.15
CA ALA A 116 -19.09 -2.48 -7.56
C ALA A 116 -19.92 -1.45 -8.34
N GLY A 117 -19.25 -0.62 -9.15
CA GLY A 117 -19.84 0.47 -9.89
C GLY A 117 -19.83 1.83 -9.18
N ASN A 118 -19.50 1.90 -7.88
CA ASN A 118 -19.38 3.18 -7.19
C ASN A 118 -18.31 4.07 -7.88
N PRO A 119 -18.64 5.33 -8.21
CA PRO A 119 -17.70 6.25 -8.81
C PRO A 119 -16.68 6.72 -7.76
N VAL A 120 -15.40 6.58 -8.10
CA VAL A 120 -14.30 6.97 -7.21
C VAL A 120 -13.24 7.77 -7.97
N GLN A 121 -12.42 8.51 -7.24
CA GLN A 121 -11.13 8.98 -7.72
C GLN A 121 -10.04 8.09 -7.14
N VAL A 122 -9.10 7.63 -7.97
CA VAL A 122 -7.93 6.86 -7.53
C VAL A 122 -6.68 7.68 -7.83
N CYS A 123 -5.83 7.85 -6.83
CA CYS A 123 -4.58 8.61 -6.89
C CYS A 123 -3.40 7.72 -6.49
N LEU A 124 -2.34 7.69 -7.30
CA LEU A 124 -1.10 7.00 -6.95
C LEU A 124 -0.28 7.89 -6.00
N MET A 125 -0.17 7.47 -4.74
CA MET A 125 0.56 8.21 -3.71
C MET A 125 2.06 7.87 -3.70
N SER A 126 2.39 6.59 -3.82
CA SER A 126 3.76 6.10 -3.90
C SER A 126 3.84 4.75 -4.60
N TYR A 127 5.03 4.39 -5.06
CA TYR A 127 5.36 3.10 -5.67
C TYR A 127 6.68 2.61 -5.07
N PRO A 128 6.94 1.30 -5.05
CA PRO A 128 8.11 0.77 -4.38
C PRO A 128 9.39 1.17 -5.13
N THR A 129 10.46 1.39 -4.37
CA THR A 129 11.79 1.62 -4.96
C THR A 129 12.29 0.33 -5.61
N PRO A 130 12.81 0.36 -6.86
CA PRO A 130 13.42 -0.81 -7.48
C PRO A 130 14.55 -1.39 -6.62
N GLN A 131 14.50 -2.70 -6.36
CA GLN A 131 15.53 -3.40 -5.59
C GLN A 131 16.08 -4.57 -6.38
N TYR A 132 17.37 -4.51 -6.72
CA TYR A 132 18.08 -5.58 -7.41
C TYR A 132 18.86 -6.44 -6.40
N GLU A 133 18.56 -7.73 -6.38
CA GLU A 133 19.23 -8.70 -5.53
C GLU A 133 20.38 -9.35 -6.32
N ALA A 134 21.60 -8.85 -6.09
CA ALA A 134 22.78 -9.25 -6.85
C ALA A 134 23.15 -10.74 -6.68
N SER A 135 22.91 -11.33 -5.51
CA SER A 135 23.15 -12.75 -5.21
C SER A 135 22.30 -13.67 -6.09
N LEU A 136 21.06 -13.27 -6.38
CA LEU A 136 20.11 -14.03 -7.20
C LEU A 136 20.02 -13.52 -8.65
N LYS A 137 20.80 -12.47 -8.98
CA LYS A 137 20.83 -11.80 -10.27
C LYS A 137 19.43 -11.43 -10.81
N ARG A 138 18.52 -11.04 -9.91
CA ARG A 138 17.13 -10.70 -10.24
C ARG A 138 16.67 -9.46 -9.49
N TRP A 139 15.62 -8.82 -9.99
CA TRP A 139 14.92 -7.79 -9.23
C TRP A 139 14.07 -8.46 -8.14
N ALA A 140 14.35 -8.14 -6.87
CA ALA A 140 13.48 -8.48 -5.76
C ALA A 140 12.22 -7.60 -5.77
N CYS A 141 12.39 -6.35 -6.20
CA CYS A 141 11.30 -5.47 -6.57
C CYS A 141 11.58 -4.78 -7.89
N ASN A 142 10.66 -4.90 -8.84
CA ASN A 142 10.66 -4.09 -10.06
C ASN A 142 9.29 -3.42 -10.23
N PRO A 143 9.12 -2.13 -9.89
CA PRO A 143 7.84 -1.45 -10.01
C PRO A 143 7.33 -1.41 -11.46
N ASP A 144 8.19 -1.53 -12.46
CA ASP A 144 7.75 -1.51 -13.86
C ASP A 144 6.95 -2.76 -14.23
N THR A 145 7.28 -3.91 -13.62
CA THR A 145 6.68 -5.22 -13.95
C THR A 145 5.86 -5.82 -12.81
N ASP A 146 5.99 -5.28 -11.59
CA ASP A 146 5.29 -5.73 -10.39
C ASP A 146 4.53 -4.56 -9.78
N ALA A 147 3.20 -4.67 -9.78
CA ALA A 147 2.34 -3.66 -9.22
C ALA A 147 2.33 -3.70 -7.68
N ARG A 148 2.83 -4.75 -7.02
CA ARG A 148 2.77 -4.87 -5.56
C ARG A 148 3.52 -3.76 -4.85
N GLY A 149 3.02 -3.31 -3.70
CA GLY A 149 3.63 -2.25 -2.90
C GLY A 149 3.37 -0.84 -3.42
N TYR A 150 2.49 -0.68 -4.41
CA TYR A 150 1.96 0.63 -4.78
C TYR A 150 0.95 1.06 -3.74
N VAL A 151 0.96 2.33 -3.37
CA VAL A 151 0.03 2.91 -2.41
C VAL A 151 -0.92 3.84 -3.14
N PHE A 152 -2.21 3.57 -3.01
CA PHE A 152 -3.26 4.39 -3.60
C PHE A 152 -4.03 5.11 -2.52
N ARG A 153 -4.44 6.33 -2.83
CA ARG A 153 -5.50 7.04 -2.11
C ARG A 153 -6.73 7.09 -2.98
N VAL A 154 -7.89 6.90 -2.37
CA VAL A 154 -9.17 6.78 -3.04
C VAL A 154 -10.16 7.74 -2.42
N TYR A 155 -10.91 8.46 -3.25
CA TYR A 155 -12.04 9.29 -2.83
C TYR A 155 -13.34 8.72 -3.40
N ASP A 156 -14.29 8.37 -2.54
CA ASP A 156 -15.64 7.98 -2.93
C ASP A 156 -16.48 9.24 -3.21
N TYR A 157 -16.94 9.39 -4.46
CA TYR A 157 -17.75 10.55 -4.86
C TYR A 157 -19.19 10.52 -4.36
N GLN A 158 -19.75 9.37 -4.01
CA GLN A 158 -21.12 9.28 -3.49
C GLN A 158 -21.17 9.57 -1.99
N ARG A 159 -20.22 9.01 -1.24
CA ARG A 159 -20.19 9.08 0.22
C ARG A 159 -19.28 10.18 0.75
N HIS A 160 -18.55 10.88 -0.14
CA HIS A 160 -17.66 11.99 0.17
C HIS A 160 -16.64 11.64 1.27
N ARG A 161 -16.07 10.44 1.16
CA ARG A 161 -15.08 9.94 2.11
C ARG A 161 -13.93 9.29 1.36
N ALA A 162 -12.75 9.41 1.93
CA ALA A 162 -11.55 8.83 1.38
C ALA A 162 -10.94 7.77 2.31
N TYR A 163 -10.12 6.95 1.70
CA TYR A 163 -9.32 5.89 2.31
C TYR A 163 -8.07 5.72 1.45
N TYR A 164 -7.07 5.02 1.96
CA TYR A 164 -5.83 4.77 1.23
C TYR A 164 -5.16 3.52 1.75
N GLY A 165 -4.29 2.91 0.94
CA GLY A 165 -3.50 1.77 1.37
C GLY A 165 -2.74 1.14 0.22
N PRO A 166 -1.98 0.07 0.50
CA PRO A 166 -1.25 -0.66 -0.52
C PRO A 166 -2.22 -1.44 -1.42
N ASN A 167 -1.84 -1.69 -2.67
CA ASN A 167 -2.62 -2.48 -3.63
C ASN A 167 -2.43 -4.00 -3.52
N SER A 168 -1.74 -4.44 -2.48
CA SER A 168 -1.40 -5.82 -2.21
C SER A 168 -1.03 -5.93 -0.74
N GLU A 169 -1.38 -7.06 -0.11
CA GLU A 169 -0.93 -7.42 1.24
C GLU A 169 0.59 -7.52 1.33
N HIS A 170 1.22 -7.88 0.21
CA HIS A 170 2.65 -8.13 0.19
C HIS A 170 3.29 -7.04 -0.64
N GLY A 171 4.25 -6.37 -0.04
CA GLY A 171 5.08 -5.41 -0.75
C GLY A 171 5.88 -6.07 -1.85
N CYS A 172 6.67 -5.24 -2.50
CA CYS A 172 7.58 -5.66 -3.54
C CYS A 172 8.80 -6.32 -2.87
N GLY A 173 8.77 -7.65 -2.68
CA GLY A 173 9.80 -8.42 -1.96
C GLY A 173 9.32 -9.71 -1.29
N GLY A 174 8.02 -9.97 -1.20
CA GLY A 174 7.46 -11.19 -0.60
C GLY A 174 6.53 -10.90 0.57
N ALA A 175 5.92 -11.96 1.09
CA ALA A 175 4.96 -11.93 2.19
C ALA A 175 5.60 -11.70 3.55
#